data_AF-A0A917G9S9-F1
#
_entry.id   AF-A0A917G9S9-F1
#
_cell.length_a   1.000
_cell.length_b   1.000
_cell.length_c   1.000
_cell.angle_alpha   90.00
_cell.angle_beta   90.00
_cell.angle_gamma   90.00
#
_symmetry.space_group_name_H-M   'P 1'
#
loop_
_entity.id
_entity.type
_entity.pdbx_description
1 polymer ?
#
loop_
_entity_poly.entity_id
_entity_poly.type
_entity_poly.pdbx_seq_one_letter_code
_entity_poly.pdbx_strand_id
1 'polypeptide(L)'
;MHQNSEGTLDTWSKPMVTTRIPWLYNLRRDPYELATTTSNTYWDWYLDHVYLLLPAADYVGQFIATFQEFPPRMKAASFNLGDTMNALKSAGSH
;
A
#
# COMPACT_ATOMS: atom_id res chain seq x y z
N MET A 1 3.40 0.02 2.40
CA MET A 1 3.43 -1.17 1.53
C MET A 1 4.20 -0.81 0.28
N HIS A 2 5.00 -1.71 -0.26
CA HIS A 2 5.84 -1.47 -1.44
C HIS A 2 5.87 -2.71 -2.32
N GLN A 3 5.88 -2.47 -3.63
CA GLN A 3 5.95 -3.51 -4.63
C GLN A 3 7.39 -3.60 -5.15
N ASN A 4 8.07 -4.72 -4.87
CA ASN A 4 9.48 -4.90 -5.21
C ASN A 4 9.72 -5.28 -6.68
N SER A 5 8.68 -5.68 -7.41
CA SER A 5 8.80 -6.08 -8.81
C SER A 5 8.68 -4.88 -9.74
N GLU A 6 9.66 -4.71 -10.62
CA GLU A 6 9.75 -3.59 -11.56
C GLU A 6 8.74 -3.66 -12.71
N GLY A 7 8.11 -4.82 -12.96
CA GLY A 7 7.04 -4.91 -13.95
C GLY A 7 6.60 -6.32 -14.33
N THR A 8 5.77 -6.39 -15.38
CA THR A 8 5.19 -7.62 -15.97
C THR A 8 4.24 -8.38 -15.04
N LEU A 9 3.90 -9.62 -15.38
CA LEU A 9 3.08 -10.50 -14.55
C LEU A 9 3.72 -10.78 -13.18
N ASP A 10 5.03 -10.60 -13.03
CA ASP A 10 5.74 -10.75 -11.77
C ASP A 10 5.25 -9.76 -10.69
N THR A 11 4.87 -8.54 -11.09
CA THR A 11 4.26 -7.55 -10.18
C THR A 11 2.93 -8.04 -9.62
N TRP A 12 2.17 -8.79 -10.41
CA TRP A 12 0.86 -9.29 -10.02
C TRP A 12 0.94 -10.63 -9.26
N SER A 13 2.01 -11.39 -9.46
CA SER A 13 2.20 -12.67 -8.78
C SER A 13 2.78 -12.50 -7.37
N LYS A 14 3.52 -11.43 -7.11
CA LYS A 14 4.16 -11.20 -5.81
C LYS A 14 3.29 -10.37 -4.86
N PRO A 15 3.27 -10.71 -3.57
CA PRO A 15 2.58 -9.91 -2.57
C PRO A 15 3.32 -8.59 -2.32
N MET A 16 2.56 -7.54 -1.99
CA MET A 16 3.12 -6.28 -1.51
C MET A 16 3.83 -6.47 -0.16
N VAL A 17 5.00 -5.84 -0.01
CA VAL A 17 5.80 -5.90 1.22
C VAL A 17 5.43 -4.77 2.16
N THR A 18 5.16 -5.08 3.42
CA THR A 18 4.90 -4.06 4.45
C THR A 18 6.20 -3.46 4.93
N THR A 19 6.36 -2.15 4.73
CA THR A 19 7.50 -1.37 5.19
C THR A 19 7.25 -0.76 6.55
N ARG A 20 8.31 -0.59 7.35
CA ARG A 20 8.22 0.04 8.69
C ARG A 20 7.97 1.55 8.61
N ILE A 21 8.53 2.16 7.58
CA ILE A 21 8.33 3.57 7.28
C ILE A 21 7.38 3.70 6.07
N PRO A 22 6.52 4.73 6.05
CA PRO A 22 5.75 5.06 4.87
C PRO A 22 6.69 5.59 3.80
N TRP A 23 6.43 5.22 2.55
CA TRP A 23 7.14 5.79 1.41
C TRP A 23 6.60 7.17 1.09
N LEU A 24 7.50 8.09 0.75
CA LEU A 24 7.17 9.45 0.38
C LEU A 24 7.76 9.75 -1.00
N TYR A 25 6.89 10.21 -1.91
CA TYR A 25 7.26 10.60 -3.26
C TYR A 25 6.69 11.96 -3.59
N ASN A 26 7.44 12.74 -4.36
CA ASN A 26 6.97 14.01 -4.89
C ASN A 26 6.62 13.84 -6.36
N LEU A 27 5.34 13.58 -6.66
CA LEU A 27 4.87 13.32 -8.03
C LEU A 27 5.10 14.48 -9.01
N ARG A 28 5.27 15.72 -8.51
CA ARG A 28 5.57 16.87 -9.38
C ARG A 28 7.03 16.88 -9.82
N ARG A 29 7.94 16.40 -8.97
CA ARG A 29 9.39 16.34 -9.25
C ARG A 29 9.82 14.99 -9.83
N ASP A 30 9.16 13.92 -9.42
CA ASP A 30 9.39 12.55 -9.83
C ASP A 30 8.06 11.90 -10.25
N PRO A 31 7.59 12.17 -11.49
CA PRO A 31 6.32 11.66 -11.98
C PRO A 31 6.26 10.12 -12.09
N TYR A 32 7.41 9.46 -12.11
CA TYR A 32 7.53 8.01 -12.31
C TYR A 32 8.00 7.27 -11.05
N GLU A 33 8.12 7.96 -9.92
CA GLU A 33 8.50 7.37 -8.63
C GLU A 33 9.87 6.63 -8.68
N LEU A 34 10.79 7.07 -9.55
CA LEU A 34 12.07 6.42 -9.79
C LEU A 34 13.19 6.93 -8.87
N ALA A 35 12.92 7.92 -8.01
CA ALA A 35 13.94 8.50 -7.14
C ALA A 35 14.57 7.48 -6.20
N THR A 36 13.84 6.45 -5.77
CA THR A 36 14.39 5.37 -4.92
C THR A 36 15.40 4.47 -5.62
N THR A 37 15.36 4.43 -6.95
CA THR A 37 16.25 3.57 -7.76
C THR A 37 17.40 4.37 -8.38
N THR A 38 17.11 5.59 -8.83
CA THR A 38 18.05 6.39 -9.65
C THR A 38 18.72 7.54 -8.90
N SER A 39 18.18 7.97 -7.76
CA SER A 39 18.69 9.14 -7.04
C SER A 39 19.61 8.76 -5.89
N ASN A 40 20.79 9.38 -5.85
CA ASN A 40 21.73 9.24 -4.72
C ASN A 40 21.30 10.07 -3.49
N THR A 41 20.41 11.05 -3.66
CA THR A 41 20.03 12.02 -2.62
C THR A 41 18.58 11.87 -2.17
N TYR A 42 17.91 10.77 -2.53
CA TYR A 42 16.52 10.52 -2.14
C TYR A 42 16.34 10.51 -0.62
N TRP A 43 17.25 9.85 0.11
CA TRP A 43 17.14 9.70 1.56
C TRP A 43 17.36 11.02 2.31
N ASP A 44 18.27 11.88 1.83
CA ASP A 44 18.44 13.22 2.40
C ASP A 44 17.16 14.03 2.25
N TRP A 45 16.56 14.03 1.05
CA TRP A 45 15.28 14.68 0.80
C TRP A 45 14.15 14.11 1.65
N TYR A 46 14.08 12.78 1.80
CA TYR A 46 13.07 12.11 2.62
C TYR A 46 13.16 12.54 4.09
N LEU A 47 14.37 12.55 4.66
CA LEU A 47 14.59 12.94 6.05
C LEU A 47 14.28 14.41 6.29
N ASP A 48 14.64 15.29 5.36
CA ASP A 48 14.29 16.71 5.43
C ASP A 48 12.77 16.94 5.43
N HIS A 49 11.98 16.00 4.91
CA HIS A 49 10.52 16.10 4.78
C HIS A 49 9.75 15.14 5.70
N VAL A 50 10.44 14.47 6.63
CA VAL A 50 9.80 13.49 7.54
C VAL A 50 8.72 14.13 8.42
N TYR A 51 8.83 15.43 8.69
CA TYR A 51 7.85 16.20 9.46
C TYR A 51 6.45 16.22 8.82
N LEU A 52 6.33 15.93 7.53
CA LEU A 52 5.04 15.83 6.82
C LEU A 52 4.24 14.59 7.23
N LEU A 53 4.87 13.55 7.77
CA LEU A 53 4.20 12.28 8.09
C LEU A 53 3.25 12.39 9.27
N LEU A 54 3.57 13.23 10.27
CA LEU A 54 2.73 13.42 11.45
C LEU A 54 1.35 14.03 11.10
N PRO A 55 1.25 15.20 10.44
CA PRO A 55 -0.05 15.76 10.07
C PRO A 55 -0.78 14.92 9.00
N ALA A 56 -0.04 14.17 8.17
CA ALA A 56 -0.66 13.26 7.20
C ALA A 56 -1.46 12.15 7.89
N ALA A 57 -1.01 11.66 9.04
CA ALA A 57 -1.73 10.63 9.80
C ALA A 57 -3.13 11.13 10.24
N ASP A 58 -3.22 12.36 10.74
CA ASP A 58 -4.49 12.96 11.15
C ASP A 58 -5.44 13.14 9.98
N TYR A 59 -4.93 13.61 8.83
CA TYR A 59 -5.73 13.80 7.61
C TYR A 59 -6.26 12.46 7.07
N VAL A 60 -5.41 11.43 7.02
CA VAL A 60 -5.84 10.08 6.63
C VAL A 60 -6.87 9.53 7.62
N GLY A 61 -6.73 9.82 8.91
CA GLY A 61 -7.71 9.47 9.94
C GLY A 61 -9.09 10.09 9.67
N GLN A 62 -9.14 11.38 9.31
CA GLN A 62 -10.38 12.05 8.92
C GLN A 62 -11.01 11.40 7.68
N PHE A 63 -10.20 11.06 6.68
CA PHE A 63 -10.68 10.35 5.50
C PHE A 63 -11.24 8.96 5.85
N ILE A 64 -10.57 8.20 6.71
CA ILE A 64 -11.06 6.88 7.16
C ILE A 64 -12.38 7.03 7.92
N ALA A 65 -12.57 8.10 8.69
CA ALA A 65 -13.82 8.36 9.39
C ALA A 65 -15.01 8.50 8.42
N THR A 66 -14.80 9.02 7.20
CA THR A 66 -15.85 9.11 6.17
C THR A 66 -16.41 7.74 5.75
N PHE A 67 -15.63 6.65 5.88
CA PHE A 67 -16.12 5.30 5.58
C PHE A 67 -17.15 4.79 6.59
N GLN A 68 -17.34 5.46 7.74
CA GLN A 68 -18.47 5.18 8.63
C GLN A 68 -19.80 5.58 7.99
N GLU A 69 -19.81 6.72 7.29
CA GLU A 69 -20.99 7.25 6.61
C GLU A 69 -21.20 6.60 5.24
N PHE A 70 -20.10 6.30 4.53
CA PHE A 70 -20.11 5.67 3.21
C PHE A 70 -19.33 4.35 3.24
N PRO A 71 -19.95 3.25 3.71
CA PRO A 71 -19.26 1.98 3.82
C PRO A 71 -18.81 1.45 2.45
N PRO A 72 -17.58 0.91 2.34
CA PRO A 72 -17.07 0.37 1.09
C PRO A 72 -17.95 -0.78 0.61
N ARG A 73 -18.50 -0.62 -0.60
CA ARG A 73 -19.48 -1.55 -1.19
C ARG A 73 -18.88 -2.92 -1.56
N MET A 74 -17.55 -3.04 -1.54
CA MET A 74 -16.80 -4.28 -1.75
C MET A 74 -15.82 -4.46 -0.60
N LYS A 75 -15.86 -5.60 0.09
CA LYS A 75 -14.76 -5.99 0.98
C LYS A 75 -13.50 -6.11 0.13
N ALA A 76 -12.40 -5.49 0.57
CA ALA A 76 -11.11 -5.70 -0.07
C ALA A 76 -10.88 -7.21 -0.15
N ALA A 77 -10.64 -7.73 -1.35
CA ALA A 77 -10.33 -9.13 -1.54
C ALA A 77 -8.97 -9.40 -0.90
N SER A 78 -8.96 -9.68 0.41
CA SER A 78 -7.84 -10.36 1.04
C SER A 78 -7.84 -11.75 0.43
N PHE A 79 -7.04 -11.96 -0.62
CA PHE A 79 -6.75 -13.28 -1.12
C PHE A 79 -5.84 -14.00 -0.12
N ASN A 80 -6.38 -14.26 1.08
CA ASN A 80 -5.77 -15.12 2.06
C ASN A 80 -6.10 -16.55 1.64
N LEU A 81 -5.07 -17.36 1.42
CA LEU A 81 -5.20 -18.81 1.16
C LEU A 81 -6.03 -19.53 2.25
N GLY A 82 -6.12 -18.94 3.45
CA GLY A 82 -6.98 -19.42 4.53
C GLY A 82 -8.47 -19.28 4.23
N ASP A 83 -8.89 -18.21 3.55
CA ASP A 83 -10.29 -17.96 3.21
C ASP A 83 -10.76 -18.90 2.10
N THR A 84 -9.87 -19.22 1.14
CA THR A 84 -10.15 -20.22 0.09
C THR A 84 -10.21 -21.64 0.66
N MET A 85 -9.34 -21.99 1.61
CA MET A 85 -9.38 -23.30 2.28
C MET A 85 -10.65 -23.46 3.13
N ASN A 86 -11.13 -22.40 3.77
CA ASN A 86 -12.38 -22.42 4.53
C ASN A 86 -13.61 -22.54 3.61
N ALA A 87 -13.63 -21.83 2.48
CA ALA A 87 -14.70 -21.94 1.48
C ALA A 87 -14.78 -23.34 0.84
N LEU A 88 -13.63 -23.99 0.60
CA LEU A 88 -13.58 -25.36 0.09
C LEU A 88 -14.03 -26.40 1.15
N LYS A 89 -13.68 -26.21 2.42
CA LYS A 89 -14.14 -27.08 3.51
C LYS A 89 -15.66 -27.00 3.74
N SER A 90 -16.28 -25.83 3.56
CA SER A 90 -17.74 -25.70 3.66
C SER A 90 -18.49 -26.32 2.47
N ALA A 91 -17.85 -26.41 1.29
CA ALA A 91 -18.45 -26.99 0.10
C ALA A 91 -18.40 -28.54 0.07
N GLY A 92 -17.61 -29.16 0.95
CA GLY A 92 -17.49 -30.63 1.07
C GLY A 92 -18.36 -31.28 2.15
N SER A 93 -19.29 -30.53 2.77
CA SER A 93 -20.19 -31.02 3.81
C SER A 93 -21.66 -31.04 3.37
N HIS A 94 -21.91 -31.50 2.14
CA HIS A 94 -23.21 -31.96 1.67
C HIS A 94 -23.09 -33.35 1.07
#